data_AF-A0AAN6IJQ0-F1
#
_entry.id   AF-A0AAN6IJQ0-F1
#
_cell.length_a   1.000
_cell.length_b   1.000
_cell.length_c   1.000
_cell.angle_alpha   90.00
_cell.angle_beta   90.00
_cell.angle_gamma   90.00
#
_symmetry.space_group_name_H-M   'P 1'
#
loop_
_entity.id
_entity.type
_entity.pdbx_description
1 polymer ?
#
loop_
_entity_poly.entity_id
_entity_poly.type
_entity_poly.pdbx_seq_one_letter_code
_entity_poly.pdbx_strand_id
1 'polypeptide(L)'
;MDIQNSDNKYRTSAAIVDQVLKQASVVVVPGMSVAAICSYADELVEASCRAVFRKEETIERGVALPTTVSVNRIIQNYSPGPEDDYVLREGDVAKVEVSAHIDGCMA
;
A
#
# COMPACT_ATOMS: atom_id res chain seq x y z
N MET A 1 -23.06 3.89 -14.96
CA MET A 1 -21.89 3.20 -14.40
C MET A 1 -21.63 2.01 -15.30
N ASP A 2 -20.70 2.13 -16.25
CA ASP A 2 -20.42 1.06 -17.22
C ASP A 2 -19.65 -0.06 -16.53
N ILE A 3 -20.35 -1.15 -16.22
CA ILE A 3 -19.85 -2.26 -15.40
C ILE A 3 -18.53 -2.85 -15.95
N GLN A 4 -18.38 -2.91 -17.27
CA GLN A 4 -17.16 -3.42 -17.92
C GLN A 4 -15.92 -2.53 -17.70
N ASN A 5 -16.09 -1.22 -17.51
CA ASN A 5 -14.99 -0.30 -17.26
C ASN A 5 -14.55 -0.37 -15.78
N SER A 6 -15.52 -0.50 -14.87
CA SER A 6 -15.27 -0.69 -13.43
C SER A 6 -14.52 -1.99 -13.13
N ASP A 7 -14.85 -3.10 -13.80
CA ASP A 7 -14.16 -4.39 -13.63
C ASP A 7 -12.66 -4.30 -13.93
N ASN A 8 -12.28 -3.59 -14.98
CA ASN A 8 -10.88 -3.42 -15.34
C ASN A 8 -10.13 -2.57 -14.29
N LYS A 9 -10.78 -1.53 -13.76
CA LYS A 9 -10.22 -0.66 -12.73
C LYS A 9 -9.98 -1.42 -11.42
N TYR A 10 -10.95 -2.22 -10.95
CA TYR A 10 -10.78 -3.08 -9.77
C TYR A 10 -9.66 -4.12 -9.94
N ARG A 11 -9.57 -4.76 -11.11
CA ARG A 11 -8.47 -5.70 -11.38
C ARG A 11 -7.12 -5.00 -11.40
N THR A 12 -7.08 -3.77 -11.92
CA THR A 12 -5.83 -2.99 -11.98
C THR A 12 -5.39 -2.55 -10.60
N SER A 13 -6.27 -2.02 -9.75
CA SER A 13 -5.91 -1.69 -8.36
C SER A 13 -5.48 -2.93 -7.57
N ALA A 14 -6.18 -4.05 -7.72
CA ALA A 14 -5.80 -5.31 -7.07
C ALA A 14 -4.41 -5.82 -7.52
N ALA A 15 -4.10 -5.72 -8.82
CA ALA A 15 -2.79 -6.10 -9.35
C ALA A 15 -1.67 -5.19 -8.81
N ILE A 16 -1.95 -3.89 -8.65
CA ILE A 16 -1.00 -2.94 -8.04
C ILE A 16 -0.75 -3.33 -6.57
N VAL A 17 -1.81 -3.58 -5.79
CA VAL A 17 -1.68 -3.99 -4.38
C VAL A 17 -0.90 -5.30 -4.24
N ASP A 18 -1.19 -6.32 -5.04
CA ASP A 18 -0.45 -7.59 -5.03
C ASP A 18 1.05 -7.40 -5.33
N GLN A 19 1.37 -6.55 -6.32
CA GLN A 19 2.75 -6.22 -6.66
C GLN A 19 3.46 -5.50 -5.51
N VAL A 20 2.84 -4.46 -4.95
CA VAL A 20 3.46 -3.66 -3.89
C VAL A 20 3.58 -4.47 -2.61
N LEU A 21 2.59 -5.28 -2.25
CA LEU A 21 2.65 -6.12 -1.05
C LEU A 21 3.80 -7.13 -1.12
N LYS A 22 4.05 -7.72 -2.31
CA LYS A 22 5.23 -8.57 -2.53
C LYS A 22 6.54 -7.81 -2.32
N GLN A 23 6.65 -6.59 -2.84
CA GLN A 23 7.85 -5.76 -2.68
C GLN A 23 8.05 -5.29 -1.23
N ALA A 24 6.98 -4.85 -0.57
CA ALA A 24 6.99 -4.44 0.83
C ALA A 24 7.39 -5.60 1.75
N SER A 25 6.92 -6.82 1.49
CA SER A 25 7.25 -8.00 2.31
C SER A 25 8.76 -8.32 2.34
N VAL A 26 9.51 -7.95 1.30
CA VAL A 26 10.96 -8.18 1.22
C VAL A 26 11.73 -7.24 2.16
N VAL A 27 11.19 -6.06 2.45
CA VAL A 27 11.84 -5.05 3.33
C VAL A 27 11.36 -5.14 4.78
N VAL A 28 10.39 -6.01 5.10
CA VAL A 28 9.93 -6.27 6.46
C VAL A 28 10.90 -7.23 7.14
N VAL A 29 12.05 -6.69 7.55
CA VAL A 29 13.15 -7.43 8.18
C VAL A 29 13.60 -6.75 9.48
N PRO A 30 14.23 -7.49 10.43
CA PRO A 30 14.74 -6.90 11.65
C PRO A 30 15.70 -5.73 11.38
N GLY A 31 15.60 -4.68 12.19
CA GLY A 31 16.37 -3.44 12.03
C GLY A 31 15.71 -2.39 11.13
N MET A 32 14.62 -2.72 10.44
CA MET A 32 13.88 -1.76 9.62
C MET A 32 12.86 -0.96 10.44
N SER A 33 12.77 0.32 10.12
CA SER A 33 11.77 1.26 10.64
C SER A 33 10.41 0.96 10.02
N VAL A 34 9.36 0.89 10.83
CA VAL A 34 7.98 0.73 10.37
C VAL A 34 7.54 1.95 9.56
N ALA A 35 7.84 3.17 10.01
CA ALA A 35 7.54 4.40 9.27
C ALA A 35 8.20 4.40 7.88
N ALA A 36 9.44 3.90 7.78
CA ALA A 36 10.15 3.78 6.51
C ALA A 36 9.51 2.74 5.58
N ILE A 37 9.05 1.60 6.11
CA ILE A 37 8.36 0.57 5.33
C ILE A 37 7.02 1.11 4.79
N CYS A 38 6.23 1.79 5.64
CA CYS A 38 4.97 2.41 5.23
C CYS A 38 5.18 3.43 4.10
N SER A 39 6.14 4.35 4.29
CA SER A 39 6.47 5.39 3.29
C SER A 39 6.93 4.78 1.97
N TYR A 40 7.79 3.76 2.03
CA TYR A 40 8.28 3.05 0.86
C TYR A 40 7.14 2.40 0.06
N ALA A 41 6.22 1.72 0.74
CA ALA A 41 5.08 1.08 0.08
C ALA A 41 4.11 2.11 -0.54
N ASP A 42 3.82 3.20 0.17
CA ASP A 42 2.96 4.28 -0.35
C ASP A 42 3.57 4.91 -1.62
N GLU A 43 4.88 5.17 -1.63
CA GLU A 43 5.59 5.67 -2.81
C GLU A 43 5.51 4.70 -4.00
N LEU A 44 5.58 3.40 -3.74
CA LEU A 44 5.43 2.36 -4.77
C LEU A 44 4.00 2.28 -5.32
N VAL A 45 2.98 2.39 -4.46
CA VAL A 45 1.58 2.46 -4.90
C VAL A 45 1.39 3.68 -5.79
N GLU A 46 1.81 4.85 -5.32
CA GLU A 46 1.75 6.11 -6.04
C GLU A 46 2.41 6.03 -7.42
N ALA A 47 3.62 5.46 -7.49
CA ALA A 47 4.33 5.27 -8.75
C ALA A 47 3.61 4.29 -9.70
N SER A 48 3.08 3.19 -9.16
CA SER A 48 2.37 2.16 -9.93
C SER A 48 1.03 2.66 -10.46
N CYS A 49 0.28 3.39 -9.64
CA CYS A 49 -0.96 4.06 -10.03
C CYS A 49 -0.72 5.10 -11.13
N ARG A 50 0.32 5.93 -11.02
CA ARG A 50 0.69 6.87 -12.10
C ARG A 50 1.09 6.20 -13.41
N ALA A 51 1.48 4.93 -13.39
CA ALA A 51 1.88 4.20 -14.59
C ALA A 51 0.70 3.70 -15.44
N VAL A 52 -0.50 3.61 -14.86
CA VAL A 52 -1.72 3.10 -15.52
C VAL A 52 -2.68 4.24 -15.89
N PHE A 53 -3.52 4.03 -16.91
CA PHE A 53 -4.53 5.00 -17.39
C PHE A 53 -3.96 6.41 -17.74
N ARG A 54 -2.71 6.50 -18.18
CA ARG A 54 -1.99 7.78 -18.39
C ARG A 54 -2.66 8.77 -19.35
N LYS A 55 -3.51 8.28 -20.27
CA LYS A 55 -4.23 9.11 -21.25
C LYS A 55 -5.51 9.74 -20.69
N GLU A 56 -5.94 9.31 -19.51
CA GLU A 56 -7.16 9.74 -18.85
C GLU A 56 -6.77 10.65 -17.67
N GLU A 57 -6.66 11.96 -17.94
CA GLU A 57 -6.22 12.96 -16.94
C GLU A 57 -7.25 13.20 -15.83
N THR A 58 -8.53 12.92 -16.09
CA THR A 58 -9.62 13.11 -15.12
C THR A 58 -9.76 11.94 -14.15
N ILE A 59 -8.98 10.87 -14.30
CA ILE A 59 -9.04 9.71 -13.41
C ILE A 59 -8.14 9.95 -12.20
N GLU A 60 -8.77 10.05 -11.03
CA GLU A 60 -8.08 10.04 -9.76
C GLU A 60 -7.57 8.63 -9.43
N ARG A 61 -6.32 8.54 -8.97
CA ARG A 61 -5.64 7.28 -8.68
C ARG A 61 -4.51 7.50 -7.71
N GLY A 62 -4.24 6.50 -6.88
CA GLY A 62 -3.19 6.60 -5.86
C GLY A 62 -3.46 5.65 -4.71
N VAL A 63 -2.95 6.03 -3.54
CA VAL A 63 -3.17 5.33 -2.28
C VAL A 63 -4.63 5.49 -1.83
N ALA A 64 -5.31 4.39 -1.53
CA ALA A 64 -6.71 4.43 -1.06
C ALA A 64 -6.79 4.66 0.46
N LEU A 65 -5.95 3.96 1.19
CA LEU A 65 -5.69 4.04 2.63
C LEU A 65 -4.17 3.95 2.82
N PRO A 66 -3.58 4.72 3.76
CA PRO A 66 -2.14 4.66 4.03
C PRO A 66 -1.67 3.24 4.31
N THR A 67 -0.47 2.90 3.87
CA THR A 67 0.12 1.60 4.21
C THR A 67 0.29 1.48 5.72
N THR A 68 -0.06 0.33 6.28
CA THR A 68 0.09 0.05 7.71
C THR A 68 0.96 -1.18 7.93
N VAL A 69 1.75 -1.18 9.00
CA VAL A 69 2.54 -2.34 9.44
C VAL A 69 2.30 -2.57 10.93
N SER A 70 1.31 -3.37 11.26
CA SER A 70 0.90 -3.62 12.64
C SER A 70 1.69 -4.78 13.26
N VAL A 71 2.52 -4.48 14.26
CA VAL A 71 3.46 -5.45 14.88
C VAL A 71 2.89 -6.06 16.16
N ASN A 72 2.96 -7.39 16.27
CA ASN A 72 2.59 -8.20 17.43
C ASN A 72 1.17 -7.90 17.98
N ARG A 73 1.09 -7.16 19.08
CA ARG A 73 -0.13 -6.81 19.81
C ARG A 73 -0.93 -5.66 19.20
N ILE A 74 -0.34 -4.92 18.25
CA ILE A 74 -1.04 -3.88 17.50
C ILE A 74 -2.03 -4.56 16.57
N ILE A 75 -3.31 -4.20 16.66
CA ILE A 75 -4.37 -4.89 15.91
C ILE A 75 -4.31 -4.49 14.43
N GLN A 76 -4.50 -3.20 14.10
CA GLN A 76 -4.52 -2.64 12.75
C GLN A 76 -4.18 -1.14 12.79
N ASN A 77 -4.09 -0.49 11.62
CA ASN A 77 -3.99 0.97 11.45
C ASN A 77 -2.73 1.64 12.01
N TYR A 78 -1.64 0.90 12.15
CA TYR A 78 -0.36 1.48 12.58
C TYR A 78 0.49 1.91 11.38
N SER A 79 0.43 3.21 11.10
CA SER A 79 1.25 3.95 10.13
C SER A 79 1.91 5.12 10.87
N PRO A 80 2.97 4.86 11.67
CA PRO A 80 3.55 5.84 12.56
C PRO A 80 4.28 6.95 11.80
N GLY A 81 4.25 8.16 12.38
CA GLY A 81 5.22 9.19 12.04
C GLY A 81 6.58 8.94 12.72
N PRO A 82 7.60 9.76 12.44
CA PRO A 82 8.94 9.60 12.99
C PRO A 82 9.02 9.57 14.53
N GLU A 83 8.11 10.29 15.20
CA GLU A 83 8.07 10.42 16.66
C GLU A 83 7.57 9.15 17.36
N ASP A 84 6.76 8.33 16.68
CA ASP A 84 6.10 7.13 17.22
C ASP A 84 6.55 5.85 16.52
N ASP A 85 7.71 5.89 15.87
CA ASP A 85 8.22 4.80 15.03
C ASP A 85 8.63 3.56 15.84
N TYR A 86 8.60 2.42 15.16
CA TYR A 86 9.03 1.14 15.70
C TYR A 86 10.06 0.49 14.78
N VAL A 87 11.19 0.07 15.35
CA VAL A 87 12.21 -0.71 14.64
C VAL A 87 11.95 -2.19 14.86
N LEU A 88 11.72 -2.93 13.77
CA LEU A 88 11.44 -4.36 13.78
C LEU A 88 12.56 -5.16 14.43
N ARG A 89 12.18 -6.23 15.13
CA ARG A 89 13.09 -7.13 15.85
C ARG A 89 12.93 -8.55 15.34
N GLU A 90 13.97 -9.35 15.56
CA GLU A 90 13.90 -10.78 15.27
C GLU A 90 12.80 -11.45 16.11
N GLY A 91 11.96 -12.26 15.45
CA GLY A 91 10.81 -12.92 16.08
C GLY A 91 9.52 -12.10 16.10
N ASP A 92 9.54 -10.85 15.63
CA ASP A 92 8.31 -10.06 15.49
C ASP A 92 7.38 -10.64 14.41
N VAL A 93 6.08 -10.58 14.68
CA VAL A 93 5.04 -10.87 13.68
C VAL A 93 4.45 -9.55 13.21
N ALA A 94 4.65 -9.23 11.94
CA ALA A 94 4.16 -8.00 11.32
C ALA A 94 2.99 -8.29 10.36
N LYS A 95 1.95 -7.48 10.43
CA LYS A 95 0.83 -7.48 9.48
C LYS A 95 0.96 -6.25 8.59
N VAL A 96 1.09 -6.47 7.29
CA VAL A 96 1.24 -5.40 6.30
C VAL A 96 -0.07 -5.24 5.54
N GLU A 97 -0.60 -4.03 5.51
CA GLU A 97 -1.83 -3.67 4.79
C GLU A 97 -1.47 -2.58 3.79
N VAL A 98 -1.70 -2.84 2.50
CA VAL A 98 -1.47 -1.91 1.38
C VAL A 98 -2.79 -1.78 0.63
N SER A 99 -3.08 -0.58 0.12
CA SER A 99 -4.29 -0.37 -0.67
C SER A 99 -4.08 0.65 -1.79
N ALA A 100 -4.84 0.50 -2.86
CA ALA A 100 -4.77 1.39 -4.03
C ALA A 100 -6.17 1.62 -4.61
N HIS A 101 -6.38 2.77 -5.25
CA HIS A 101 -7.61 3.03 -5.98
C HIS A 101 -7.33 3.52 -7.40
N ILE A 102 -8.20 3.12 -8.33
CA ILE A 102 -8.33 3.72 -9.65
C ILE A 102 -9.77 4.21 -9.80
N ASP A 103 -9.99 5.52 -9.89
CA ASP A 103 -11.32 6.14 -10.05
C ASP A 103 -12.32 5.67 -8.98
N GLY A 104 -11.91 5.69 -7.71
CA GLY A 104 -12.68 5.16 -6.58
C GLY A 104 -12.82 3.64 -6.51
N CYS A 105 -12.32 2.87 -7.49
CA CYS A 105 -12.30 1.40 -7.43
C CYS A 105 -11.12 0.93 -6.59
N MET A 106 -11.36 0.71 -5.30
CA MET A 106 -10.34 0.36 -4.30
C MET A 106 -10.07 -1.14 -4.25
N ALA A 107 -8.81 -1.49 -3.98
CA ALA A 107 -8.36 -2.83 -3.62
C ALA A 107 -7.35 -2.75 -2.47
#